data_AF-R5PTE7-F1
#
_entry.id   AF-R5PTE7-F1
#
_cell.length_a   1.000
_cell.length_b   1.000
_cell.length_c   1.000
_cell.angle_alpha   90.00
_cell.angle_beta   90.00
_cell.angle_gamma   90.00
#
_symmetry.space_group_name_H-M   'P 1'
#
loop_
_entity.id
_entity.type
_entity.pdbx_description
1 polymer ?
#
loop_
_entity_poly.entity_id
_entity_poly.type
_entity_poly.pdbx_seq_one_letter_code
_entity_poly.pdbx_strand_id
1 'polypeptide(L)'
;MDIDKELEDIFNDPLMDVSYKEAKLFDIPTDMKGVIALKKEKPDYVAQRKLCDDFAQFKPLFEQVNNDLRTGKRQLKRVSKTTSLTEGHYYVVDGQILLLHAVLDKKKSSNGMPDGRTRCIYENGTESDIYLQTLRKNVVANGYGITETSEETQSGFFSSDDVKQEDKVTGYIYVLRSKSENPEVRNIENLYKIGFSTNRVEDRVANAEHEPTYLMAPVEIVGTYKIVNMNSQKFEDLVHQVLSHVNFRFKVADDKGEMHEATEWYVAPLTIIDSIIQKIMNGTIVYFSYNKELQCLEQIVQKPQSKLDLSGMKVLTLILEKVYFESIITGQKTEEYRALKQTTLNKYTYVDEADGKRYLKRFDAIRFYVGYHSNRDSAVVQVLDTTYKDGMITFSLGKVLEVVRGHK
;
A
#
# COMPACT_ATOMS: atom_id res chain seq x y z
N MET A 1 -11.36 25.12 42.32
CA MET A 1 -11.43 25.83 41.03
C MET A 1 -12.71 25.36 40.40
N ASP A 2 -13.70 26.25 40.37
CA ASP A 2 -15.10 25.90 40.12
C ASP A 2 -15.34 26.04 38.62
N ILE A 3 -15.23 24.93 37.89
CA ILE A 3 -15.21 24.88 36.41
C ILE A 3 -16.48 25.49 35.82
N ASP A 4 -17.61 25.33 36.52
CA ASP A 4 -18.89 25.88 36.09
C ASP A 4 -18.88 27.41 36.10
N LYS A 5 -18.12 28.01 37.02
CA LYS A 5 -17.96 29.45 37.14
C LYS A 5 -17.03 30.03 36.07
N GLU A 6 -15.99 29.29 35.69
CA GLU A 6 -15.10 29.66 34.58
C GLU A 6 -15.80 29.55 33.23
N LEU A 7 -16.71 28.59 33.06
CA LEU A 7 -17.54 28.47 31.86
C LEU A 7 -18.57 29.61 31.77
N GLU A 8 -19.18 30.00 32.88
CA GLU A 8 -20.09 31.16 32.93
C GLU A 8 -19.38 32.48 32.57
N ASP A 9 -18.14 32.66 33.02
CA ASP A 9 -17.33 33.85 32.67
C ASP A 9 -16.94 33.86 31.18
N ILE A 10 -16.69 32.70 30.55
CA ILE A 10 -16.42 32.60 29.10
C ILE A 10 -17.67 32.89 28.26
N PHE A 11 -18.86 32.41 28.69
CA PHE A 11 -20.11 32.64 27.95
C PHE A 11 -20.67 34.06 28.12
N ASN A 12 -20.24 34.79 29.17
CA ASN A 12 -20.60 36.18 29.40
C ASN A 12 -19.57 37.18 28.85
N ASP A 13 -18.57 36.74 28.07
CA ASP A 13 -17.60 37.62 27.45
C ASP A 13 -18.28 38.53 26.39
N PRO A 14 -18.18 39.87 26.50
CA PRO A 14 -18.69 40.82 25.51
C PRO A 14 -18.16 40.61 24.08
N LEU A 15 -17.06 39.85 23.89
CA LEU A 15 -16.55 39.42 22.58
C LEU A 15 -17.39 38.33 21.89
N MET A 16 -18.25 37.62 22.64
CA MET A 16 -19.15 36.58 22.12
C MET A 16 -20.55 37.11 21.78
N ASP A 17 -20.81 38.41 21.97
CA ASP A 17 -22.06 39.06 21.57
C ASP A 17 -22.04 39.39 20.07
N VAL A 18 -22.12 38.33 19.25
CA VAL A 18 -22.22 38.42 17.79
C VAL A 18 -23.53 39.11 17.45
N SER A 19 -23.45 40.25 16.76
CA SER A 19 -24.65 41.01 16.41
C SER A 19 -25.58 40.16 15.54
N TYR A 20 -26.90 40.38 15.65
CA TYR A 20 -27.94 39.69 14.87
C TYR A 20 -27.72 39.68 13.33
N LYS A 21 -26.80 40.50 12.81
CA LYS A 21 -26.40 40.51 11.39
C LYS A 21 -25.35 39.45 11.04
N GLU A 22 -24.53 38.99 11.97
CA GLU A 22 -23.48 37.98 11.75
C GLU A 22 -24.01 36.55 11.87
N ALA A 23 -25.10 36.33 12.62
CA ALA A 23 -25.80 35.04 12.65
C ALA A 23 -26.34 34.61 11.26
N LYS A 24 -26.70 35.58 10.41
CA LYS A 24 -27.16 35.33 9.04
C LYS A 24 -26.05 34.91 8.08
N LEU A 25 -24.77 35.05 8.46
CA LEU A 25 -23.65 34.54 7.66
C LEU A 25 -23.56 33.00 7.71
N PHE A 26 -24.13 32.38 8.75
CA PHE A 26 -24.17 30.93 8.94
C PHE A 26 -25.49 30.29 8.44
N ASP A 27 -26.43 31.10 7.95
CA ASP A 27 -27.65 30.58 7.33
C ASP A 27 -27.35 30.02 5.94
N ILE A 28 -27.61 28.73 5.78
CA ILE A 28 -27.42 28.02 4.50
C ILE A 28 -28.40 28.62 3.46
N PRO A 29 -27.91 29.10 2.30
CA PRO A 29 -28.74 29.64 1.23
C PRO A 29 -29.84 28.65 0.80
N THR A 30 -31.05 29.16 0.58
CA THR A 30 -32.26 28.39 0.24
C THR A 30 -32.10 27.47 -0.98
N ASP A 31 -31.25 27.88 -1.91
CA ASP A 31 -30.80 27.21 -3.12
C ASP A 31 -29.90 25.99 -2.86
N MET A 32 -29.18 25.94 -1.73
CA MET A 32 -28.47 24.73 -1.27
C MET A 32 -29.37 23.76 -0.51
N LYS A 33 -30.45 24.23 0.14
CA LYS A 33 -31.37 23.35 0.88
C LYS A 33 -32.03 22.31 -0.05
N GLY A 34 -32.38 22.69 -1.28
CA GLY A 34 -32.93 21.78 -2.29
C GLY A 34 -31.94 20.69 -2.73
N VAL A 35 -30.66 21.03 -2.90
CA VAL A 35 -29.61 20.08 -3.32
C VAL A 35 -29.21 19.12 -2.18
N ILE A 36 -29.26 19.59 -0.92
CA ILE A 36 -29.01 18.76 0.26
C ILE A 36 -30.18 17.79 0.50
N ALA A 37 -31.42 18.22 0.28
CA ALA A 37 -32.61 17.38 0.39
C ALA A 37 -32.68 16.27 -0.67
N LEU A 38 -32.23 16.56 -1.90
CA LEU A 38 -32.19 15.58 -3.01
C LEU A 38 -31.07 14.53 -2.88
N LYS A 39 -30.06 14.74 -2.02
CA LYS A 39 -28.87 13.87 -1.91
C LYS A 39 -28.87 12.89 -0.74
N LYS A 40 -29.90 12.89 0.10
CA LYS A 40 -30.03 11.94 1.22
C LYS A 40 -31.43 11.33 1.22
N GLU A 41 -31.66 10.37 0.32
CA GLU A 41 -32.58 9.28 0.68
C GLU A 41 -32.05 8.70 2.00
N LYS A 42 -32.83 8.85 3.06
CA LYS A 42 -32.49 8.24 4.35
C LYS A 42 -32.43 6.74 4.10
N PRO A 43 -31.36 6.04 4.50
CA PRO A 43 -31.28 4.61 4.31
C PRO A 43 -32.43 3.96 5.10
N ASP A 44 -33.27 3.18 4.42
CA ASP A 44 -34.41 2.47 5.03
C ASP A 44 -33.98 1.54 6.16
N TYR A 45 -32.71 1.12 6.17
CA TYR A 45 -32.12 0.30 7.22
C TYR A 45 -30.60 0.50 7.33
N VAL A 46 -30.13 0.84 8.52
CA VAL A 46 -28.70 0.89 8.86
C VAL A 46 -28.31 -0.46 9.46
N ALA A 47 -27.36 -1.14 8.83
CA ALA A 47 -26.85 -2.41 9.34
C ALA A 47 -26.28 -2.22 10.75
N GLN A 48 -26.78 -2.98 11.71
CA GLN A 48 -26.30 -2.99 13.10
C GLN A 48 -25.62 -4.33 13.38
N ARG A 49 -24.53 -4.29 14.15
CA ARG A 49 -23.85 -5.51 14.61
C ARG A 49 -24.77 -6.23 15.60
N LYS A 50 -25.05 -7.50 15.33
CA LYS A 50 -25.81 -8.39 16.22
C LYS A 50 -24.89 -9.49 16.75
N LEU A 51 -25.23 -10.09 17.89
CA LEU A 51 -24.54 -11.29 18.35
C LEU A 51 -24.80 -12.43 17.37
N CYS A 52 -23.76 -13.19 17.04
CA CYS A 52 -23.87 -14.34 16.14
C CYS A 52 -24.13 -15.60 16.98
N ASP A 53 -25.32 -16.18 16.84
CA ASP A 53 -25.74 -17.37 17.60
C ASP A 53 -24.89 -18.61 17.25
N ASP A 54 -24.41 -18.70 16.01
CA ASP A 54 -23.61 -19.82 15.49
C ASP A 54 -22.09 -19.65 15.68
N PHE A 55 -21.65 -18.63 16.43
CA PHE A 55 -20.23 -18.23 16.47
C PHE A 55 -19.27 -19.34 16.91
N ALA A 56 -19.75 -20.31 17.71
CA ALA A 56 -18.96 -21.46 18.15
C ALA A 56 -18.35 -22.26 16.98
N GLN A 57 -19.01 -22.30 15.82
CA GLN A 57 -18.51 -22.99 14.63
C GLN A 57 -17.40 -22.20 13.91
N PHE A 58 -17.42 -20.86 14.01
CA PHE A 58 -16.51 -19.97 13.30
C PHE A 58 -15.28 -19.58 14.12
N LYS A 59 -15.38 -19.60 15.46
CA LYS A 59 -14.27 -19.31 16.36
C LYS A 59 -12.96 -20.06 16.03
N PRO A 60 -12.93 -21.39 15.82
CA PRO A 60 -11.69 -22.09 15.49
C PRO A 60 -11.10 -21.65 14.14
N LEU A 61 -11.96 -21.25 13.18
CA LEU A 61 -11.50 -20.77 11.88
C LEU A 61 -10.78 -19.42 11.99
N PHE A 62 -11.32 -18.50 12.80
CA PHE A 62 -10.66 -17.21 13.06
C PHE A 62 -9.34 -17.39 13.82
N GLU A 63 -9.29 -18.30 14.81
CA GLU A 63 -8.05 -18.62 15.53
C GLU A 63 -6.99 -19.21 14.58
N GLN A 64 -7.39 -20.08 13.66
CA GLN A 64 -6.49 -20.62 12.63
C GLN A 64 -5.99 -19.52 11.69
N VAL A 65 -6.87 -18.65 11.18
CA VAL A 65 -6.47 -17.55 10.28
C VAL A 65 -5.53 -16.58 10.98
N ASN A 66 -5.77 -16.27 12.25
CA ASN A 66 -4.90 -15.40 13.04
C ASN A 66 -3.52 -16.04 13.26
N ASN A 67 -3.49 -17.35 13.55
CA ASN A 67 -2.24 -18.09 13.62
C ASN A 67 -1.53 -18.18 12.26
N ASP A 68 -2.25 -18.33 11.16
CA ASP A 68 -1.69 -18.36 9.81
C ASP A 68 -1.10 -17.00 9.40
N LEU A 69 -1.72 -15.89 9.81
CA LEU A 69 -1.19 -14.54 9.62
C LEU A 69 0.09 -14.32 10.45
N ARG A 70 0.09 -14.78 11.71
CA ARG A 70 1.26 -14.69 12.61
C ARG A 70 2.42 -15.58 12.14
N THR A 71 2.11 -16.75 11.58
CA THR A 71 3.11 -17.68 11.05
C THR A 71 3.57 -17.32 9.63
N GLY A 72 2.95 -16.33 8.99
CA GLY A 72 3.28 -15.88 7.63
C GLY A 72 2.74 -16.77 6.50
N LYS A 73 1.98 -17.82 6.82
CA LYS A 73 1.29 -18.69 5.87
C LYS A 73 0.23 -17.93 5.06
N ARG A 74 -0.49 -17.01 5.72
CA ARG A 74 -1.39 -16.05 5.09
C ARG A 74 -0.80 -14.65 5.17
N GLN A 75 -1.15 -13.79 4.23
CA GLN A 75 -0.65 -12.42 4.11
C GLN A 75 -1.80 -11.44 3.94
N LEU A 76 -1.57 -10.18 4.29
CA LEU A 76 -2.54 -9.11 4.04
C LEU A 76 -2.30 -8.50 2.66
N LYS A 77 -3.36 -8.37 1.89
CA LYS A 77 -3.35 -7.80 0.54
C LYS A 77 -4.29 -6.61 0.50
N ARG A 78 -3.79 -5.45 0.07
CA ARG A 78 -4.67 -4.29 -0.15
C ARG A 78 -5.66 -4.56 -1.30
N VAL A 79 -6.93 -4.35 -1.00
CA VAL A 79 -8.01 -4.53 -1.98
C VAL A 79 -8.20 -3.24 -2.77
N SER A 80 -8.21 -3.35 -4.10
CA SER A 80 -8.47 -2.21 -4.99
C SER A 80 -9.97 -2.03 -5.22
N LYS A 81 -10.39 -0.80 -5.61
CA LYS A 81 -11.81 -0.48 -5.89
C LYS A 81 -12.46 -1.41 -6.93
N THR A 82 -11.68 -1.93 -7.86
CA THR A 82 -12.11 -2.82 -8.95
C THR A 82 -12.20 -4.29 -8.53
N THR A 83 -11.55 -4.68 -7.44
CA THR A 83 -11.51 -6.08 -6.98
C THR A 83 -12.86 -6.45 -6.37
N SER A 84 -13.46 -7.55 -6.82
CA SER A 84 -14.68 -8.08 -6.22
C SER A 84 -14.36 -8.88 -4.97
N LEU A 85 -15.11 -8.63 -3.89
CA LEU A 85 -15.07 -9.46 -2.70
C LEU A 85 -15.78 -10.79 -2.99
N THR A 86 -15.24 -11.87 -2.45
CA THR A 86 -15.62 -13.26 -2.70
C THR A 86 -16.18 -13.89 -1.44
N GLU A 87 -17.24 -14.68 -1.60
CA GLU A 87 -17.81 -15.48 -0.51
C GLU A 87 -16.76 -16.48 0.02
N GLY A 88 -16.81 -16.77 1.32
CA GLY A 88 -15.86 -17.66 2.01
C GLY A 88 -14.49 -17.04 2.33
N HIS A 89 -14.21 -15.81 1.89
CA HIS A 89 -12.92 -15.16 2.14
C HIS A 89 -12.92 -14.30 3.40
N TYR A 90 -11.72 -14.11 3.96
CA TYR A 90 -11.48 -13.28 5.13
C TYR A 90 -10.94 -11.91 4.73
N TYR A 91 -11.39 -10.88 5.44
CA TYR A 91 -10.96 -9.50 5.29
C TYR A 91 -10.66 -8.90 6.66
N VAL A 92 -9.84 -7.87 6.72
CA VAL A 92 -9.59 -7.07 7.93
C VAL A 92 -10.20 -5.70 7.72
N VAL A 93 -11.01 -5.23 8.66
CA VAL A 93 -11.57 -3.87 8.67
C VAL A 93 -11.43 -3.30 10.06
N ASP A 94 -10.84 -2.11 10.18
CA ASP A 94 -10.60 -1.42 11.46
C ASP A 94 -9.89 -2.32 12.50
N GLY A 95 -8.94 -3.14 12.04
CA GLY A 95 -8.15 -4.04 12.89
C GLY A 95 -8.86 -5.33 13.33
N GLN A 96 -10.09 -5.60 12.86
CA GLN A 96 -10.83 -6.83 13.17
C GLN A 96 -10.95 -7.72 11.95
N ILE A 97 -10.74 -9.03 12.12
CA ILE A 97 -10.97 -10.01 11.05
C ILE A 97 -12.48 -10.22 10.88
N LEU A 98 -12.92 -10.21 9.63
CA LEU A 98 -14.28 -10.52 9.21
C LEU A 98 -14.27 -11.62 8.14
N LEU A 99 -15.21 -12.55 8.25
CA LEU A 99 -15.50 -13.58 7.25
C LEU A 99 -16.73 -13.15 6.44
N LEU A 100 -16.59 -13.08 5.12
CA LEU A 100 -17.73 -12.91 4.22
C LEU A 100 -18.40 -14.27 3.98
N HIS A 101 -19.34 -14.66 4.84
CA HIS A 101 -19.94 -15.98 4.81
C HIS A 101 -20.83 -16.21 3.58
N ALA A 102 -21.72 -15.26 3.27
CA ALA A 102 -22.64 -15.38 2.12
C ALA A 102 -23.10 -14.02 1.60
N VAL A 103 -23.46 -13.94 0.32
CA VAL A 103 -24.18 -12.81 -0.28
C VAL A 103 -25.61 -13.25 -0.62
N LEU A 104 -26.59 -12.78 0.15
CA LEU A 104 -27.97 -13.23 0.14
C LEU A 104 -28.79 -12.66 -1.03
N ASP A 105 -28.56 -11.39 -1.41
CA ASP A 105 -29.39 -10.66 -2.38
C ASP A 105 -28.58 -10.11 -3.56
N LYS A 106 -28.09 -10.95 -4.48
CA LYS A 106 -27.31 -10.50 -5.64
C LYS A 106 -28.16 -9.68 -6.62
N LYS A 107 -28.21 -8.37 -6.44
CA LYS A 107 -28.80 -7.39 -7.37
C LYS A 107 -27.69 -6.65 -8.12
N LYS A 108 -27.99 -6.06 -9.28
CA LYS A 108 -27.05 -5.15 -9.95
C LYS A 108 -27.29 -3.73 -9.43
N SER A 109 -26.25 -3.09 -8.90
CA SER A 109 -26.29 -1.69 -8.49
C SER A 109 -26.36 -0.76 -9.72
N SER A 110 -26.62 0.54 -9.49
CA SER A 110 -26.65 1.60 -10.52
C SER A 110 -25.37 1.66 -11.37
N ASN A 111 -24.26 1.15 -10.84
CA ASN A 111 -22.95 1.13 -11.49
C ASN A 111 -22.65 -0.20 -12.22
N GLY A 112 -23.64 -1.10 -12.37
CA GLY A 112 -23.51 -2.38 -13.06
C GLY A 112 -22.77 -3.49 -12.31
N MET A 113 -22.26 -3.21 -11.10
CA MET A 113 -21.62 -4.20 -10.22
C MET A 113 -22.64 -4.96 -9.36
N PRO A 114 -22.37 -6.24 -9.01
CA PRO A 114 -23.22 -6.98 -8.09
C PRO A 114 -23.17 -6.33 -6.70
N ASP A 115 -24.33 -6.09 -6.13
CA ASP A 115 -24.56 -5.54 -4.80
C ASP A 115 -25.69 -6.32 -4.13
N GLY A 116 -25.55 -6.55 -2.83
CA GLY A 116 -26.45 -7.41 -2.10
C GLY A 116 -26.16 -7.39 -0.62
N ARG A 117 -27.17 -7.80 0.16
CA ARG A 117 -26.99 -8.02 1.61
C ARG A 117 -26.01 -9.16 1.81
N THR A 118 -25.05 -8.95 2.69
CA THR A 118 -24.03 -9.96 3.02
C THR A 118 -24.24 -10.44 4.44
N ARG A 119 -23.89 -11.69 4.76
CA ARG A 119 -23.70 -12.14 6.14
C ARG A 119 -22.21 -12.07 6.43
N CYS A 120 -21.80 -11.03 7.17
CA CYS A 120 -20.42 -10.87 7.61
C CYS A 120 -20.31 -11.30 9.08
N ILE A 121 -19.39 -12.19 9.39
CA ILE A 121 -19.13 -12.66 10.76
C ILE A 121 -17.79 -12.07 11.19
N TYR A 122 -17.73 -11.46 12.37
CA TYR A 122 -16.52 -10.83 12.92
C TYR A 122 -15.88 -11.73 13.98
N GLU A 123 -14.56 -11.61 14.17
CA GLU A 123 -13.81 -12.40 15.16
C GLU A 123 -14.31 -12.21 16.61
N ASN A 124 -14.97 -11.08 16.89
CA ASN A 124 -15.47 -10.74 18.23
C ASN A 124 -16.85 -11.36 18.52
N GLY A 125 -17.34 -12.28 17.68
CA GLY A 125 -18.63 -12.94 17.88
C GLY A 125 -19.84 -12.16 17.40
N THR A 126 -19.63 -11.06 16.68
CA THR A 126 -20.74 -10.29 16.09
C THR A 126 -20.94 -10.62 14.62
N GLU A 127 -22.16 -10.50 14.11
CA GLU A 127 -22.47 -10.54 12.69
C GLU A 127 -23.13 -9.24 12.22
N SER A 128 -22.94 -8.91 10.95
CA SER A 128 -23.55 -7.75 10.31
C SER A 128 -24.11 -8.12 8.94
N ASP A 129 -25.25 -7.53 8.62
CA ASP A 129 -25.97 -7.69 7.36
C ASP A 129 -25.64 -6.56 6.35
N ILE A 130 -24.41 -6.06 6.40
CA ILE A 130 -23.96 -4.92 5.61
C ILE A 130 -24.07 -5.19 4.10
N TYR A 131 -24.37 -4.17 3.30
CA TYR A 131 -24.34 -4.28 1.85
C TYR A 131 -22.90 -4.52 1.35
N LEU A 132 -22.77 -5.36 0.32
CA LEU A 132 -21.48 -5.71 -0.29
C LEU A 132 -20.71 -4.47 -0.76
N GLN A 133 -21.42 -3.47 -1.29
CA GLN A 133 -20.80 -2.21 -1.71
C GLN A 133 -20.26 -1.39 -0.53
N THR A 134 -20.93 -1.41 0.62
CA THR A 134 -20.47 -0.72 1.83
C THR A 134 -19.30 -1.47 2.46
N LEU A 135 -19.34 -2.81 2.51
CA LEU A 135 -18.20 -3.63 2.92
C LEU A 135 -16.97 -3.34 2.05
N ARG A 136 -17.15 -3.31 0.73
CA ARG A 136 -16.08 -2.95 -0.22
C ARG A 136 -15.49 -1.57 0.07
N LYS A 137 -16.32 -0.56 0.34
CA LYS A 137 -15.84 0.78 0.71
C LYS A 137 -15.00 0.74 1.99
N ASN A 138 -15.43 0.00 3.01
CA ASN A 138 -14.71 -0.12 4.27
C ASN A 138 -13.37 -0.83 4.11
N VAL A 139 -13.34 -1.97 3.40
CA VAL A 139 -12.12 -2.73 3.12
C VAL A 139 -11.14 -1.90 2.27
N VAL A 140 -11.63 -1.17 1.27
CA VAL A 140 -10.76 -0.31 0.42
C VAL A 140 -10.25 0.91 1.19
N ALA A 141 -11.04 1.48 2.10
CA ALA A 141 -10.66 2.65 2.86
C ALA A 141 -9.61 2.31 3.92
N ASN A 142 -9.93 1.38 4.83
CA ASN A 142 -9.17 1.11 6.04
C ASN A 142 -8.98 -0.40 6.31
N GLY A 143 -8.95 -1.21 5.26
CA GLY A 143 -8.92 -2.66 5.41
C GLY A 143 -8.00 -3.39 4.44
N TYR A 144 -8.01 -4.72 4.61
CA TYR A 144 -7.17 -5.66 3.89
C TYR A 144 -7.97 -6.91 3.50
N GLY A 145 -7.59 -7.58 2.42
CA GLY A 145 -8.00 -8.96 2.17
C GLY A 145 -6.93 -9.90 2.68
N ILE A 146 -7.33 -11.02 3.27
CA ILE A 146 -6.40 -12.07 3.71
C ILE A 146 -6.22 -13.05 2.55
N THR A 147 -4.97 -13.35 2.18
CA THR A 147 -4.68 -14.32 1.12
C THR A 147 -5.06 -15.74 1.53
N GLU A 148 -5.38 -16.56 0.54
CA GLU A 148 -5.53 -18.01 0.72
C GLU A 148 -4.17 -18.64 1.03
N THR A 149 -4.19 -19.78 1.72
CA THR A 149 -3.00 -20.61 1.95
C THR A 149 -2.62 -21.41 0.70
N SER A 150 -1.36 -21.83 0.58
CA SER A 150 -0.89 -22.64 -0.55
C SER A 150 -1.65 -23.97 -0.71
N GLU A 151 -2.22 -24.51 0.37
CA GLU A 151 -3.06 -25.71 0.37
C GLU A 151 -4.47 -25.43 -0.18
N GLU A 152 -5.04 -24.25 0.07
CA GLU A 152 -6.32 -23.81 -0.51
C GLU A 152 -6.16 -23.44 -2.00
N THR A 153 -5.00 -22.89 -2.40
CA THR A 153 -4.67 -22.60 -3.81
C THR A 153 -4.33 -23.85 -4.62
N GLN A 154 -4.06 -24.99 -3.97
CA GLN A 154 -3.66 -26.26 -4.59
C GLN A 154 -4.78 -27.03 -5.32
N SER A 155 -5.95 -26.41 -5.54
CA SER A 155 -6.87 -26.80 -6.62
C SER A 155 -6.47 -26.22 -7.99
N GLY A 156 -5.24 -25.75 -8.16
CA GLY A 156 -4.71 -25.27 -9.44
C GLY A 156 -3.19 -25.30 -9.52
N PHE A 157 -2.65 -26.45 -9.96
CA PHE A 157 -1.36 -26.64 -10.65
C PHE A 157 -0.14 -25.85 -10.13
N PHE A 158 0.73 -26.54 -9.39
CA PHE A 158 2.17 -26.24 -9.42
C PHE A 158 2.93 -27.50 -9.78
N SER A 159 3.55 -27.49 -10.95
CA SER A 159 4.70 -28.34 -11.26
C SER A 159 5.88 -27.82 -10.45
N SER A 160 6.35 -28.61 -9.52
CA SER A 160 7.63 -28.45 -8.86
C SER A 160 8.71 -29.07 -9.73
N ASP A 161 9.50 -28.24 -10.40
CA ASP A 161 10.85 -28.47 -10.94
C ASP A 161 11.39 -27.06 -11.28
N ASP A 162 12.57 -26.59 -10.85
CA ASP A 162 13.89 -27.18 -10.90
C ASP A 162 14.75 -26.68 -9.71
N VAL A 163 15.42 -27.59 -9.00
CA VAL A 163 16.69 -27.28 -8.31
C VAL A 163 17.77 -28.08 -9.02
N LYS A 164 18.65 -27.40 -9.77
CA LYS A 164 19.78 -28.04 -10.44
C LYS A 164 20.90 -28.34 -9.43
N GLN A 165 21.47 -29.53 -9.54
CA GLN A 165 22.52 -30.08 -8.66
C GLN A 165 23.94 -29.53 -8.95
N GLU A 166 24.11 -28.23 -9.23
CA GLU A 166 25.45 -27.62 -9.40
C GLU A 166 25.59 -26.25 -8.71
N ASP A 167 25.01 -26.13 -7.53
CA ASP A 167 24.95 -24.86 -6.80
C ASP A 167 26.07 -24.73 -5.75
N LYS A 168 27.02 -23.81 -5.99
CA LYS A 168 28.04 -23.43 -5.01
C LYS A 168 27.37 -22.63 -3.88
N VAL A 169 27.39 -23.19 -2.66
CA VAL A 169 26.98 -22.47 -1.45
C VAL A 169 27.79 -21.18 -1.33
N THR A 170 27.12 -20.04 -1.43
CA THR A 170 27.76 -18.72 -1.37
C THR A 170 27.82 -18.15 0.06
N GLY A 171 27.04 -18.69 0.99
CA GLY A 171 27.13 -18.37 2.42
C GLY A 171 25.89 -18.77 3.23
N TYR A 172 25.81 -18.23 4.44
CA TYR A 172 24.81 -18.51 5.47
C TYR A 172 24.18 -17.21 5.96
N ILE A 173 22.84 -17.15 5.98
CA ILE A 173 22.10 -16.15 6.74
C ILE A 173 21.88 -16.71 8.13
N TYR A 174 22.13 -15.89 9.15
CA TYR A 174 21.91 -16.26 10.53
C TYR A 174 20.96 -15.28 11.22
N VAL A 175 20.16 -15.82 12.14
CA VAL A 175 19.27 -15.06 13.02
C VAL A 175 19.69 -15.35 14.45
N LEU A 176 20.08 -14.30 15.18
CA LEU A 176 20.61 -14.42 16.54
C LEU A 176 19.71 -13.72 17.54
N ARG A 177 19.69 -14.25 18.76
CA ARG A 177 19.09 -13.62 19.94
C ARG A 177 20.19 -13.22 20.92
N SER A 178 20.13 -12.00 21.44
CA SER A 178 21.07 -11.55 22.49
C SER A 178 20.77 -12.28 23.80
N LYS A 179 21.81 -12.67 24.54
CA LYS A 179 21.73 -13.11 25.94
C LYS A 179 22.24 -12.04 26.92
N SER A 180 22.25 -10.77 26.50
CA SER A 180 22.67 -9.66 27.36
C SER A 180 21.81 -9.55 28.62
N GLU A 181 22.46 -9.27 29.75
CA GLU A 181 21.77 -9.01 31.03
C GLU A 181 21.26 -7.57 31.14
N ASN A 182 21.59 -6.70 30.18
CA ASN A 182 21.15 -5.31 30.18
C ASN A 182 19.61 -5.22 30.13
N PRO A 183 18.96 -4.55 31.10
CA PRO A 183 17.50 -4.41 31.13
C PRO A 183 16.89 -3.81 29.85
N GLU A 184 17.62 -2.92 29.16
CA GLU A 184 17.13 -2.27 27.94
C GLU A 184 17.08 -3.22 26.73
N VAL A 185 17.91 -4.26 26.72
CA VAL A 185 17.93 -5.28 25.65
C VAL A 185 17.05 -6.47 26.04
N ARG A 186 17.12 -6.89 27.30
CA ARG A 186 16.42 -8.07 27.83
C ARG A 186 14.90 -7.91 27.86
N ASN A 187 14.39 -6.70 28.11
CA ASN A 187 12.95 -6.46 28.18
C ASN A 187 12.27 -6.38 26.81
N ILE A 188 13.02 -6.42 25.71
CA ILE A 188 12.48 -6.34 24.36
C ILE A 188 12.18 -7.75 23.85
N GLU A 189 10.90 -8.07 23.73
CA GLU A 189 10.46 -9.31 23.11
C GLU A 189 10.71 -9.29 21.59
N ASN A 190 11.05 -10.45 21.02
CA ASN A 190 11.29 -10.64 19.58
C ASN A 190 12.41 -9.76 19.00
N LEU A 191 13.43 -9.46 19.79
CA LEU A 191 14.63 -8.78 19.34
C LEU A 191 15.62 -9.77 18.72
N TYR A 192 15.89 -9.61 17.42
CA TYR A 192 16.78 -10.49 16.68
C TYR A 192 17.80 -9.69 15.85
N LYS A 193 19.03 -10.20 15.80
CA LYS A 193 20.05 -9.76 14.84
C LYS A 193 19.98 -10.64 13.61
N ILE A 194 19.91 -10.03 12.43
CA ILE A 194 19.93 -10.74 11.15
C ILE A 194 21.21 -10.35 10.43
N GLY A 195 22.02 -11.33 10.05
CA GLY A 195 23.28 -11.08 9.35
C GLY A 195 23.63 -12.18 8.37
N PHE A 196 24.66 -11.92 7.57
CA PHE A 196 25.18 -12.84 6.58
C PHE A 196 26.65 -13.19 6.87
N SER A 197 27.03 -14.44 6.62
CA SER A 197 28.41 -14.92 6.74
C SER A 197 28.75 -15.87 5.59
N THR A 198 29.94 -15.73 5.01
CA THR A 198 30.49 -16.73 4.07
C THR A 198 31.03 -17.96 4.79
N ASN A 199 31.50 -17.79 6.03
CA ASN A 199 32.00 -18.84 6.90
C ASN A 199 30.87 -19.46 7.73
N ARG A 200 31.15 -20.55 8.45
CA ARG A 200 30.18 -21.14 9.38
C ARG A 200 29.71 -20.09 10.39
N VAL A 201 28.42 -20.15 10.71
CA VAL A 201 27.80 -19.20 11.63
C VAL A 201 28.43 -19.30 13.01
N GLU A 202 28.71 -20.52 13.46
CA GLU A 202 29.37 -20.78 14.76
C GLU A 202 30.71 -20.04 14.89
N ASP A 203 31.54 -20.06 13.84
CA ASP A 203 32.85 -19.40 13.84
C ASP A 203 32.70 -17.87 13.83
N ARG A 204 31.67 -17.34 13.16
CA ARG A 204 31.42 -15.89 13.08
C ARG A 204 30.94 -15.30 14.41
N VAL A 205 30.23 -16.08 15.21
CA VAL A 205 29.67 -15.65 16.51
C VAL A 205 30.50 -16.06 17.72
N ALA A 206 31.59 -16.81 17.52
CA ALA A 206 32.43 -17.33 18.59
C ALA A 206 33.00 -16.24 19.52
N ASN A 207 33.25 -15.03 18.98
CA ASN A 207 33.76 -13.88 19.74
C ASN A 207 32.71 -12.78 19.97
N ALA A 208 31.42 -13.15 19.96
CA ALA A 208 30.33 -12.17 20.06
C ALA A 208 30.35 -11.36 21.37
N GLU A 209 30.82 -11.94 22.46
CA GLU A 209 30.92 -11.30 23.78
C GLU A 209 31.83 -10.06 23.78
N HIS A 210 32.81 -9.98 22.87
CA HIS A 210 33.78 -8.89 22.76
C HIS A 210 33.53 -7.98 21.54
N GLU A 211 32.45 -8.21 20.80
CA GLU A 211 32.16 -7.48 19.57
C GLU A 211 30.97 -6.53 19.78
N PRO A 212 31.14 -5.21 19.57
CA PRO A 212 30.06 -4.24 19.77
C PRO A 212 28.83 -4.49 18.90
N THR A 213 28.99 -5.11 17.71
CA THR A 213 27.87 -5.44 16.82
C THR A 213 26.90 -6.48 17.44
N TYR A 214 27.36 -7.24 18.42
CA TYR A 214 26.56 -8.21 19.19
C TYR A 214 26.21 -7.70 20.59
N LEU A 215 26.36 -6.40 20.83
CA LEU A 215 26.02 -5.74 22.09
C LEU A 215 26.93 -6.14 23.27
N MET A 216 28.18 -6.53 22.98
CA MET A 216 29.15 -6.99 24.00
C MET A 216 28.59 -8.11 24.88
N ALA A 217 27.85 -9.04 24.28
CA ALA A 217 27.12 -10.07 24.99
C ALA A 217 27.11 -11.40 24.23
N PRO A 218 26.94 -12.54 24.92
CA PRO A 218 26.77 -13.82 24.28
C PRO A 218 25.51 -13.83 23.41
N VAL A 219 25.54 -14.56 22.31
CA VAL A 219 24.41 -14.68 21.38
C VAL A 219 23.99 -16.14 21.20
N GLU A 220 22.72 -16.34 20.93
CA GLU A 220 22.13 -17.63 20.60
C GLU A 220 21.77 -17.69 19.12
N ILE A 221 22.14 -18.77 18.43
CA ILE A 221 21.72 -19.01 17.06
C ILE A 221 20.30 -19.58 17.09
N VAL A 222 19.34 -18.81 16.60
CA VAL A 222 17.92 -19.18 16.57
C VAL A 222 17.52 -19.70 15.18
N GLY A 223 18.19 -19.25 14.13
CA GLY A 223 17.95 -19.69 12.76
C GLY A 223 19.21 -19.64 11.91
N THR A 224 19.32 -20.55 10.95
CA THR A 224 20.41 -20.59 9.97
C THR A 224 19.87 -21.05 8.62
N TYR A 225 20.11 -20.24 7.59
CA TYR A 225 19.63 -20.48 6.23
C TYR A 225 20.81 -20.55 5.28
N LYS A 226 20.89 -21.64 4.51
CA LYS A 226 21.90 -21.80 3.47
C LYS A 226 21.46 -21.06 2.22
N ILE A 227 22.34 -20.25 1.63
CA ILE A 227 22.03 -19.52 0.41
C ILE A 227 23.04 -19.80 -0.70
N VAL A 228 22.52 -19.73 -1.93
CA VAL A 228 23.25 -19.97 -3.16
C VAL A 228 23.15 -18.73 -4.04
N ASN A 229 24.27 -18.32 -4.63
CA ASN A 229 24.38 -17.25 -5.62
C ASN A 229 23.77 -15.89 -5.20
N MET A 230 23.86 -15.53 -3.91
CA MET A 230 23.32 -14.25 -3.39
C MET A 230 24.44 -13.32 -2.91
N ASN A 231 24.30 -12.04 -3.22
CA ASN A 231 25.22 -10.98 -2.80
C ASN A 231 24.84 -10.50 -1.39
N SER A 232 25.82 -10.51 -0.46
CA SER A 232 25.64 -10.13 0.95
C SER A 232 25.06 -8.74 1.12
N GLN A 233 25.63 -7.76 0.41
CA GLN A 233 25.20 -6.36 0.50
C GLN A 233 23.75 -6.21 0.07
N LYS A 234 23.36 -6.84 -1.05
CA LYS A 234 21.98 -6.78 -1.54
C LYS A 234 21.00 -7.43 -0.56
N PHE A 235 21.41 -8.50 0.11
CA PHE A 235 20.58 -9.14 1.12
C PHE A 235 20.35 -8.21 2.32
N GLU A 236 21.43 -7.64 2.86
CA GLU A 236 21.37 -6.70 3.98
C GLU A 236 20.51 -5.48 3.63
N ASP A 237 20.70 -4.90 2.44
CA ASP A 237 19.90 -3.78 1.94
C ASP A 237 18.41 -4.13 1.89
N LEU A 238 18.04 -5.33 1.42
CA LEU A 238 16.65 -5.79 1.35
C LEU A 238 16.04 -6.01 2.74
N VAL A 239 16.79 -6.62 3.66
CA VAL A 239 16.34 -6.81 5.05
C VAL A 239 16.14 -5.45 5.72
N HIS A 240 17.12 -4.55 5.59
CA HIS A 240 17.02 -3.18 6.09
C HIS A 240 15.82 -2.46 5.49
N GLN A 241 15.59 -2.56 4.19
CA GLN A 241 14.45 -1.90 3.54
C GLN A 241 13.11 -2.37 4.14
N VAL A 242 12.92 -3.69 4.27
CA VAL A 242 11.66 -4.28 4.75
C VAL A 242 11.44 -4.04 6.24
N LEU A 243 12.50 -4.11 7.05
CA LEU A 243 12.44 -4.02 8.52
C LEU A 243 12.88 -2.67 9.09
N SER A 244 13.11 -1.65 8.24
CA SER A 244 13.57 -0.32 8.66
C SER A 244 12.72 0.30 9.77
N HIS A 245 11.39 0.11 9.72
CA HIS A 245 10.44 0.62 10.70
C HIS A 245 10.49 -0.05 12.08
N VAL A 246 11.14 -1.21 12.18
CA VAL A 246 11.35 -1.97 13.42
C VAL A 246 12.83 -2.18 13.73
N ASN A 247 13.68 -1.37 13.13
CA ASN A 247 15.11 -1.36 13.41
C ASN A 247 15.37 -0.84 14.83
N PHE A 248 16.05 -1.64 15.63
CA PHE A 248 16.50 -1.29 16.97
C PHE A 248 17.96 -0.85 16.88
N ARG A 249 18.23 0.38 17.32
CA ARG A 249 19.59 0.94 17.34
C ARG A 249 20.03 1.13 18.78
N PHE A 250 21.20 0.60 19.09
CA PHE A 250 21.74 0.63 20.44
C PHE A 250 23.21 0.98 20.40
N LYS A 251 23.65 1.86 21.32
CA LYS A 251 25.06 2.28 21.42
C LYS A 251 25.74 1.55 22.55
N VAL A 252 26.87 0.92 22.26
CA VAL A 252 27.65 0.13 23.22
C VAL A 252 29.11 0.57 23.17
N ALA A 253 29.74 0.69 24.33
CA ALA A 253 31.17 0.89 24.43
C ALA A 253 31.90 -0.43 24.19
N ASP A 254 32.95 -0.42 23.37
CA ASP A 254 33.86 -1.56 23.25
C ASP A 254 34.76 -1.72 24.48
N ASP A 255 35.59 -2.76 24.50
CA ASP A 255 36.56 -3.03 25.58
C ASP A 255 37.58 -1.90 25.78
N LYS A 256 37.68 -0.95 24.84
CA LYS A 256 38.57 0.22 24.88
C LYS A 256 37.84 1.50 25.27
N GLY A 257 36.52 1.44 25.49
CA GLY A 257 35.69 2.59 25.82
C GLY A 257 35.24 3.44 24.62
N GLU A 258 35.46 2.98 23.38
CA GLU A 258 34.94 3.64 22.19
C GLU A 258 33.47 3.27 21.95
N MET A 259 32.63 4.26 21.66
CA MET A 259 31.20 4.05 21.47
C MET A 259 30.91 3.63 20.02
N HIS A 260 30.30 2.46 19.86
CA HIS A 260 29.83 1.91 18.58
C HIS A 260 28.31 1.77 18.57
N GLU A 261 27.70 1.85 17.39
CA GLU A 261 26.24 1.71 17.23
C GLU A 261 25.92 0.42 16.49
N ALA A 262 25.12 -0.45 17.12
CA ALA A 262 24.64 -1.68 16.52
C ALA A 262 23.36 -1.40 15.74
N THR A 263 23.41 -1.51 14.40
CA THR A 263 22.31 -1.17 13.50
C THR A 263 21.57 -2.38 12.93
N GLU A 264 22.04 -3.60 13.16
CA GLU A 264 21.51 -4.81 12.51
C GLU A 264 20.51 -5.60 13.39
N TRP A 265 19.89 -4.92 14.36
CA TRP A 265 18.91 -5.50 15.27
C TRP A 265 17.49 -5.08 14.87
N TYR A 266 16.54 -6.01 14.96
CA TYR A 266 15.15 -5.77 14.55
C TYR A 266 14.18 -6.41 15.54
N VAL A 267 13.04 -5.72 15.75
CA VAL A 267 11.95 -6.19 16.61
C VAL A 267 10.84 -6.75 15.73
N ALA A 268 10.87 -8.06 15.49
CA ALA A 268 9.88 -8.76 14.67
C ALA A 268 9.75 -10.24 15.06
N PRO A 269 8.54 -10.85 14.99
CA PRO A 269 8.37 -12.27 15.27
C PRO A 269 9.26 -13.15 14.39
N LEU A 270 9.86 -14.20 14.97
CA LEU A 270 10.76 -15.11 14.26
C LEU A 270 10.13 -15.69 12.98
N THR A 271 8.87 -16.09 13.05
CA THR A 271 8.10 -16.62 11.90
C THR A 271 8.02 -15.66 10.73
N ILE A 272 7.94 -14.35 11.01
CA ILE A 272 7.92 -13.32 9.99
C ILE A 272 9.32 -13.10 9.41
N ILE A 273 10.35 -13.13 10.25
CA ILE A 273 11.76 -13.09 9.81
C ILE A 273 12.03 -14.26 8.86
N ASP A 274 11.59 -15.46 9.21
CA ASP A 274 11.75 -16.66 8.37
C ASP A 274 11.01 -16.49 7.04
N SER A 275 9.78 -15.98 7.07
CA SER A 275 9.00 -15.68 5.87
C SER A 275 9.67 -14.62 4.98
N ILE A 276 10.28 -13.58 5.58
CA ILE A 276 11.03 -12.54 4.87
C ILE A 276 12.25 -13.17 4.19
N ILE A 277 13.02 -13.99 4.90
CA ILE A 277 14.21 -14.66 4.35
C ILE A 277 13.83 -15.54 3.17
N GLN A 278 12.77 -16.35 3.29
CA GLN A 278 12.27 -17.19 2.18
C GLN A 278 11.85 -16.35 0.97
N LYS A 279 11.18 -15.21 1.20
CA LYS A 279 10.79 -14.28 0.14
C LYS A 279 11.96 -13.53 -0.49
N ILE A 280 13.05 -13.31 0.25
CA ILE A 280 14.28 -12.75 -0.30
C ILE A 280 14.95 -13.82 -1.18
N MET A 281 15.02 -15.07 -0.72
CA MET A 281 15.61 -16.19 -1.46
C MET A 281 14.91 -16.45 -2.80
N ASN A 282 13.58 -16.35 -2.84
CA ASN A 282 12.81 -16.50 -4.08
C ASN A 282 12.63 -15.18 -4.87
N GLY A 283 13.21 -14.07 -4.41
CA GLY A 283 13.16 -12.77 -5.07
C GLY A 283 11.82 -12.02 -5.03
N THR A 284 10.81 -12.55 -4.34
CA THR A 284 9.46 -11.94 -4.30
C THR A 284 9.32 -10.84 -3.25
N ILE A 285 10.29 -10.68 -2.33
CA ILE A 285 10.25 -9.72 -1.21
C ILE A 285 9.96 -8.28 -1.66
N VAL A 286 10.35 -7.90 -2.88
CA VAL A 286 10.13 -6.56 -3.45
C VAL A 286 8.64 -6.17 -3.53
N TYR A 287 7.74 -7.15 -3.47
CA TYR A 287 6.30 -6.96 -3.48
C TYR A 287 5.70 -6.95 -2.07
N PHE A 288 6.51 -6.94 -1.01
CA PHE A 288 6.05 -7.03 0.38
C PHE A 288 6.68 -5.95 1.26
N SER A 289 5.94 -5.54 2.28
CA SER A 289 6.40 -4.69 3.38
C SER A 289 5.96 -5.29 4.72
N TYR A 290 6.67 -4.99 5.79
CA TYR A 290 6.30 -5.40 7.13
C TYR A 290 5.35 -4.39 7.79
N ASN A 291 4.20 -4.85 8.26
CA ASN A 291 3.25 -4.06 9.04
C ASN A 291 3.51 -4.27 10.53
N LYS A 292 3.98 -3.22 11.23
CA LYS A 292 4.33 -3.26 12.66
C LYS A 292 3.11 -3.45 13.56
N GLU A 293 1.97 -2.84 13.23
CA GLU A 293 0.76 -2.89 14.06
C GLU A 293 0.13 -4.28 14.06
N LEU A 294 0.12 -4.93 12.90
CA LEU A 294 -0.45 -6.26 12.70
C LEU A 294 0.58 -7.40 12.79
N GLN A 295 1.86 -7.05 12.96
CA GLN A 295 3.00 -7.97 13.01
C GLN A 295 3.02 -9.01 11.87
N CYS A 296 2.70 -8.58 10.65
CA CYS A 296 2.57 -9.46 9.49
C CYS A 296 3.10 -8.81 8.20
N LEU A 297 3.26 -9.60 7.14
CA LEU A 297 3.64 -9.09 5.82
C LEU A 297 2.42 -8.58 5.04
N GLU A 298 2.53 -7.37 4.53
CA GLU A 298 1.58 -6.71 3.64
C GLU A 298 2.11 -6.73 2.20
N GLN A 299 1.32 -7.23 1.25
CA GLN A 299 1.66 -7.16 -0.16
C GLN A 299 1.45 -5.75 -0.70
N ILE A 300 2.53 -5.12 -1.18
CA ILE A 300 2.49 -3.80 -1.81
C ILE A 300 2.08 -3.99 -3.28
N VAL A 301 0.98 -3.35 -3.68
CA VAL A 301 0.65 -3.16 -5.10
C VAL A 301 1.52 -2.00 -5.59
N GLN A 302 2.69 -2.30 -6.16
CA GLN A 302 3.51 -1.28 -6.78
C GLN A 302 2.73 -0.67 -7.96
N LYS A 303 2.43 0.63 -7.88
CA LYS A 303 2.02 1.38 -9.06
C LYS A 303 3.26 1.53 -9.93
N PRO A 304 3.17 1.27 -11.25
CA PRO A 304 4.25 1.60 -12.16
C PRO A 304 4.50 3.11 -12.07
N GLN A 305 5.59 3.51 -11.41
CA GLN A 305 5.98 4.91 -11.33
C GLN A 305 6.95 5.21 -12.46
N SER A 306 6.72 6.33 -13.15
CA SER A 306 7.65 6.88 -14.12
C SER A 306 9.01 7.13 -13.48
N LYS A 307 10.08 6.65 -14.10
CA LYS A 307 11.48 6.93 -13.75
C LYS A 307 12.00 8.22 -14.39
N LEU A 308 11.26 8.79 -15.34
CA LEU A 308 11.64 10.00 -16.04
C LEU A 308 11.37 11.25 -15.18
N ASP A 309 12.42 12.04 -14.91
CA ASP A 309 12.27 13.37 -14.34
C ASP A 309 11.70 14.32 -15.40
N LEU A 310 10.58 14.95 -15.07
CA LEU A 310 9.87 15.92 -15.91
C LEU A 310 9.96 17.34 -15.35
N SER A 311 10.75 17.55 -14.30
CA SER A 311 10.92 18.87 -13.70
C SER A 311 11.46 19.86 -14.74
N GLY A 312 10.72 20.96 -14.95
CA GLY A 312 11.04 21.98 -15.97
C GLY A 312 10.41 21.79 -17.36
N MET A 313 9.79 20.66 -17.67
CA MET A 313 9.09 20.45 -18.96
C MET A 313 7.60 20.81 -18.88
N LYS A 314 7.06 21.47 -19.91
CA LYS A 314 5.61 21.66 -20.08
C LYS A 314 5.00 20.40 -20.67
N VAL A 315 4.46 19.54 -19.80
CA VAL A 315 3.88 18.25 -20.20
C VAL A 315 2.36 18.30 -20.30
N LEU A 316 1.83 17.92 -21.46
CA LEU A 316 0.39 17.78 -21.69
C LEU A 316 -0.05 16.33 -21.41
N THR A 317 -1.12 16.15 -20.63
CA THR A 317 -1.69 14.80 -20.40
C THR A 317 -2.89 14.54 -21.32
N LEU A 318 -2.84 13.43 -22.06
CA LEU A 318 -3.89 12.94 -22.96
C LEU A 318 -4.23 11.48 -22.67
N ILE A 319 -5.48 11.10 -22.95
CA ILE A 319 -5.96 9.73 -22.88
C ILE A 319 -6.20 9.24 -24.31
N LEU A 320 -5.82 7.99 -24.57
CA LEU A 320 -5.94 7.32 -25.85
C LEU A 320 -6.53 5.92 -25.68
N GLU A 321 -7.09 5.42 -26.78
CA GLU A 321 -7.39 4.00 -26.92
C GLU A 321 -6.10 3.21 -27.13
N LYS A 322 -6.13 1.93 -26.73
CA LYS A 322 -4.94 1.06 -26.78
C LYS A 322 -4.34 0.96 -28.19
N VAL A 323 -5.18 0.92 -29.23
CA VAL A 323 -4.73 0.79 -30.62
C VAL A 323 -3.82 1.95 -31.02
N TYR A 324 -4.26 3.19 -30.79
CA TYR A 324 -3.46 4.38 -31.12
C TYR A 324 -2.21 4.51 -30.24
N PHE A 325 -2.30 4.09 -28.98
CA PHE A 325 -1.15 4.06 -28.07
C PHE A 325 -0.04 3.15 -28.58
N GLU A 326 -0.36 1.94 -29.03
CA GLU A 326 0.64 1.04 -29.64
C GLU A 326 1.22 1.62 -30.94
N SER A 327 0.39 2.24 -31.79
CA SER A 327 0.88 2.87 -33.03
C SER A 327 1.85 4.03 -32.75
N ILE A 328 1.67 4.78 -31.66
CA ILE A 328 2.61 5.84 -31.27
C ILE A 328 3.92 5.24 -30.74
N ILE A 329 3.84 4.20 -29.89
CA ILE A 329 5.03 3.54 -29.35
C ILE A 329 5.87 2.90 -30.44
N THR A 330 5.21 2.27 -31.41
CA THR A 330 5.87 1.62 -32.56
C THR A 330 6.35 2.62 -33.62
N GLY A 331 6.07 3.92 -33.45
CA GLY A 331 6.46 4.97 -34.39
C GLY A 331 5.63 5.01 -35.69
N GLN A 332 4.59 4.19 -35.81
CA GLN A 332 3.67 4.21 -36.95
C GLN A 332 2.80 5.47 -36.99
N LYS A 333 2.51 6.05 -35.82
CA LYS A 333 1.74 7.29 -35.68
C LYS A 333 2.64 8.39 -35.12
N THR A 334 2.95 9.37 -35.97
CA THR A 334 3.83 10.51 -35.68
C THR A 334 3.08 11.82 -35.43
N GLU A 335 1.75 11.82 -35.56
CA GLU A 335 0.92 13.01 -35.33
C GLU A 335 -0.29 12.67 -34.47
N GLU A 336 -0.67 13.56 -33.56
CA GLU A 336 -1.87 13.44 -32.74
C GLU A 336 -2.74 14.69 -32.85
N TYR A 337 -4.04 14.51 -33.01
CA TYR A 337 -4.97 15.62 -33.28
C TYR A 337 -5.99 15.79 -32.15
N ARG A 338 -6.32 17.04 -31.80
CA ARG A 338 -7.37 17.37 -30.83
C ARG A 338 -8.23 18.52 -31.31
N ALA A 339 -9.55 18.29 -31.33
CA ALA A 339 -10.51 19.35 -31.61
C ALA A 339 -10.52 20.38 -30.48
N LEU A 340 -10.39 21.65 -30.83
CA LEU A 340 -10.42 22.76 -29.89
C LEU A 340 -11.87 23.11 -29.54
N LYS A 341 -12.37 22.53 -28.43
CA LYS A 341 -13.70 22.84 -27.91
C LYS A 341 -13.63 23.98 -26.89
N GLN A 342 -14.71 24.74 -26.73
CA GLN A 342 -14.81 25.81 -25.73
C GLN A 342 -14.45 25.33 -24.31
N THR A 343 -14.90 24.13 -23.94
CA THR A 343 -14.61 23.51 -22.62
C THR A 343 -13.13 23.18 -22.40
N THR A 344 -12.36 23.03 -23.48
CA THR A 344 -10.93 22.68 -23.45
C THR A 344 -10.02 23.83 -23.88
N LEU A 345 -10.58 25.01 -24.12
CA LEU A 345 -9.86 26.13 -24.72
C LEU A 345 -8.65 26.55 -23.87
N ASN A 346 -8.84 26.70 -22.56
CA ASN A 346 -7.78 27.08 -21.62
C ASN A 346 -6.73 25.98 -21.40
N LYS A 347 -7.03 24.74 -21.78
CA LYS A 347 -6.08 23.62 -21.71
C LYS A 347 -4.97 23.80 -22.75
N TYR A 348 -5.34 24.24 -23.96
CA TYR A 348 -4.43 24.32 -25.10
C TYR A 348 -3.99 25.73 -25.46
N THR A 349 -4.66 26.76 -24.93
CA THR A 349 -4.35 28.16 -25.24
C THR A 349 -4.18 28.99 -23.97
N TYR A 350 -3.54 30.14 -24.10
CA TYR A 350 -3.48 31.19 -23.08
C TYR A 350 -3.80 32.54 -23.72
N VAL A 351 -4.23 33.50 -22.91
CA VAL A 351 -4.41 34.89 -23.35
C VAL A 351 -3.21 35.66 -22.84
N ASP A 352 -2.58 36.43 -23.71
CA ASP A 352 -1.52 37.35 -23.32
C ASP A 352 -2.15 38.64 -22.78
N GLU A 353 -1.73 39.05 -21.58
CA GLU A 353 -2.27 40.23 -20.91
C GLU A 353 -1.84 41.54 -21.60
N ALA A 354 -0.76 41.51 -22.39
CA ALA A 354 -0.24 42.68 -23.08
C ALA A 354 -1.05 43.09 -24.32
N ASP A 355 -1.60 42.12 -25.06
CA ASP A 355 -2.32 42.37 -26.31
C ASP A 355 -3.77 41.84 -26.33
N GLY A 356 -4.19 41.13 -25.28
CA GLY A 356 -5.52 40.53 -25.16
C GLY A 356 -5.79 39.40 -26.16
N LYS A 357 -4.78 38.94 -26.91
CA LYS A 357 -4.91 37.89 -27.93
C LYS A 357 -4.64 36.52 -27.33
N ARG A 358 -5.25 35.50 -27.94
CA ARG A 358 -5.16 34.11 -27.51
C ARG A 358 -4.13 33.35 -28.34
N TYR A 359 -3.13 32.79 -27.68
CA TYR A 359 -2.03 32.04 -28.28
C TYR A 359 -2.09 30.56 -27.90
N LEU A 360 -1.52 29.70 -28.75
CA LEU A 360 -1.42 28.27 -28.50
C LEU A 360 -0.30 27.99 -27.49
N LYS A 361 -0.57 27.17 -26.49
CA LYS A 361 0.44 26.70 -25.54
C LYS A 361 1.37 25.73 -26.25
N ARG A 362 2.67 25.99 -26.15
CA ARG A 362 3.71 25.02 -26.53
C ARG A 362 3.93 24.04 -25.38
N PHE A 363 4.02 22.77 -25.73
CA PHE A 363 4.33 21.67 -24.81
C PHE A 363 5.60 20.99 -25.30
N ASP A 364 6.46 20.58 -24.37
CA ASP A 364 7.72 19.90 -24.67
C ASP A 364 7.51 18.39 -24.83
N ALA A 365 6.50 17.85 -24.14
CA ALA A 365 6.13 16.45 -24.20
C ALA A 365 4.63 16.23 -23.96
N ILE A 366 4.12 15.10 -24.45
CA ILE A 366 2.79 14.59 -24.15
C ILE A 366 2.93 13.29 -23.36
N ARG A 367 2.24 13.22 -22.22
CA ARG A 367 2.01 11.98 -21.49
C ARG A 367 0.68 11.37 -21.93
N PHE A 368 0.76 10.22 -22.59
CA PHE A 368 -0.38 9.41 -22.98
C PHE A 368 -0.72 8.38 -21.91
N TYR A 369 -2.01 8.15 -21.70
CA TYR A 369 -2.55 7.10 -20.85
C TYR A 369 -3.59 6.26 -21.59
N VAL A 370 -3.59 4.95 -21.35
CA VAL A 370 -4.62 4.04 -21.88
C VAL A 370 -5.72 3.86 -20.83
N GLY A 371 -6.89 4.47 -21.06
CA GLY A 371 -8.04 4.36 -20.15
C GLY A 371 -7.89 5.11 -18.80
N TYR A 372 -8.78 4.78 -17.86
CA TYR A 372 -8.99 5.55 -16.61
C TYR A 372 -8.62 4.79 -15.32
N HIS A 373 -8.06 3.58 -15.39
CA HIS A 373 -7.70 2.79 -14.20
C HIS A 373 -6.32 3.15 -13.63
N SER A 374 -6.07 2.79 -12.37
CA SER A 374 -4.84 3.16 -11.65
C SER A 374 -3.57 2.46 -12.12
N ASN A 375 -3.69 1.25 -12.68
CA ASN A 375 -2.56 0.46 -13.21
C ASN A 375 -2.54 0.49 -14.75
N ARG A 376 -2.61 1.69 -15.32
CA ARG A 376 -2.77 1.88 -16.77
C ARG A 376 -1.44 2.02 -17.48
N ASP A 377 -1.41 1.57 -18.73
CA ASP A 377 -0.30 1.86 -19.63
C ASP A 377 -0.16 3.37 -19.80
N SER A 378 1.08 3.84 -19.79
CA SER A 378 1.41 5.22 -20.04
C SER A 378 2.69 5.36 -20.84
N ALA A 379 2.80 6.43 -21.61
CA ALA A 379 4.01 6.75 -22.36
C ALA A 379 4.22 8.26 -22.35
N VAL A 380 5.48 8.68 -22.28
CA VAL A 380 5.86 10.09 -22.46
C VAL A 380 6.53 10.20 -23.81
N VAL A 381 6.03 11.10 -24.66
CA VAL A 381 6.50 11.29 -26.03
C VAL A 381 6.82 12.76 -26.22
N GLN A 382 7.97 13.05 -26.84
CA GLN A 382 8.39 14.42 -27.15
C GLN A 382 7.43 15.06 -28.16
N VAL A 383 7.19 16.37 -28.03
CA VAL A 383 6.49 17.16 -29.04
C VAL A 383 7.52 17.98 -29.81
N LEU A 384 7.53 17.83 -31.13
CA LEU A 384 8.43 18.56 -32.02
C LEU A 384 7.81 19.90 -32.45
N ASP A 385 6.51 19.88 -32.75
CA ASP A 385 5.79 21.07 -33.19
C ASP A 385 4.31 20.98 -32.82
N THR A 386 3.64 22.13 -32.75
CA THR A 386 2.21 22.22 -32.51
C THR A 386 1.59 23.25 -33.43
N THR A 387 0.69 22.81 -34.31
CA THR A 387 -0.01 23.66 -35.26
C THR A 387 -1.51 23.67 -35.01
N TYR A 388 -2.19 24.72 -35.49
CA TYR A 388 -3.65 24.84 -35.40
C TYR A 388 -4.21 25.16 -36.78
N LYS A 389 -5.15 24.34 -37.25
CA LYS A 389 -5.83 24.51 -38.53
C LYS A 389 -7.28 24.04 -38.42
N ASP A 390 -8.23 24.82 -38.93
CA ASP A 390 -9.65 24.46 -39.06
C ASP A 390 -10.30 23.94 -37.76
N GLY A 391 -9.97 24.53 -36.60
CA GLY A 391 -10.53 24.10 -35.31
C GLY A 391 -9.85 22.88 -34.69
N MET A 392 -8.81 22.32 -35.32
CA MET A 392 -8.02 21.21 -34.82
C MET A 392 -6.59 21.64 -34.48
N ILE A 393 -6.09 21.13 -33.35
CA ILE A 393 -4.69 21.22 -32.96
C ILE A 393 -4.01 19.93 -33.37
N THR A 394 -2.89 20.05 -34.07
CA THR A 394 -2.03 18.93 -34.45
C THR A 394 -0.74 19.00 -33.64
N PHE A 395 -0.41 17.92 -32.96
CA PHE A 395 0.86 17.72 -32.26
C PHE A 395 1.74 16.78 -33.08
N SER A 396 2.88 17.28 -33.53
CA SER A 396 3.91 16.45 -34.19
C SER A 396 4.72 15.75 -33.12
N LEU A 397 4.62 14.43 -33.06
CA LEU A 397 5.24 13.57 -32.07
C LEU A 397 6.66 13.18 -32.50
N GLY A 398 7.60 13.30 -31.58
CA GLY A 398 9.00 12.92 -31.75
C GLY A 398 9.33 11.61 -31.05
N LYS A 399 10.48 11.58 -30.37
CA LYS A 399 10.97 10.37 -29.69
C LYS A 399 10.11 10.00 -28.49
N VAL A 400 9.86 8.70 -28.33
CA VAL A 400 9.27 8.13 -27.10
C VAL A 400 10.33 8.18 -26.00
N LEU A 401 10.07 8.95 -24.95
CA LEU A 401 10.99 9.18 -23.83
C LEU A 401 10.84 8.11 -22.75
N GLU A 402 9.62 7.62 -22.52
CA GLU A 402 9.33 6.59 -21.54
C GLU A 402 8.11 5.78 -21.96
N VAL A 403 8.12 4.48 -21.69
CA VAL A 403 6.95 3.60 -21.77
C VAL A 403 6.83 2.84 -20.45
N VAL A 404 5.68 2.95 -19.82
CA VAL A 404 5.32 2.25 -18.60
C VAL A 404 4.10 1.38 -18.89
N ARG A 405 4.25 0.07 -18.77
CA ARG A 405 3.16 -0.89 -18.96
C ARG A 405 2.50 -1.19 -17.62
N GLY A 406 1.19 -1.06 -17.56
CA GLY A 406 0.40 -1.49 -16.42
C GLY A 406 0.33 -3.01 -16.37
N HIS A 407 0.59 -3.61 -15.20
CA HIS A 407 0.35 -5.04 -15.02
C HIS A 407 -1.17 -5.28 -14.88
N LYS A 408 -1.70 -6.28 -15.61
CA LYS A 408 -3.11 -6.66 -15.51
C LYS A 408 -3.45 -7.28 -14.16
#